data_AF-A0A450SMT3-F1
#
_entry.id   AF-A0A450SMT3-F1
#
_cell.length_a   1.000
_cell.length_b   1.000
_cell.length_c   1.000
_cell.angle_alpha   90.00
_cell.angle_beta   90.00
_cell.angle_gamma   90.00
#
_symmetry.space_group_name_H-M   'P 1'
#
loop_
_entity.id
_entity.type
_entity.pdbx_description
1 polymer ?
#
loop_
_entity_poly.entity_id
_entity_poly.type
_entity_poly.pdbx_seq_one_letter_code
_entity_poly.pdbx_strand_id
1 'polypeptide(L)'
;MGGRFRRKGGVVISLGGHPEHVAGVTIEGYGEDRSDTGIETIGRDPFLIFYASTDKKNRTIVTTEVSKPSKKRANRQIPDVCRDLGIRCINNFQLLNELDFWTSWK
;
A
#
# COMPACT_ATOMS: atom_id res chain seq x y z
N MET A 1 -28.28 -13.54 -20.71
CA MET A 1 -28.41 -13.25 -19.27
C MET A 1 -27.40 -12.18 -18.89
N GLY A 2 -27.87 -10.98 -18.53
CA GLY A 2 -27.04 -9.79 -18.36
C GLY A 2 -26.28 -9.78 -17.03
N GLY A 3 -24.96 -9.76 -17.11
CA GLY A 3 -24.09 -9.51 -15.95
C GLY A 3 -24.16 -8.04 -15.54
N ARG A 4 -24.69 -7.78 -14.35
CA ARG A 4 -24.75 -6.43 -13.77
C ARG A 4 -23.34 -6.02 -13.32
N PHE A 5 -22.63 -5.30 -14.17
CA PHE A 5 -21.31 -4.73 -13.84
C PHE A 5 -21.51 -3.61 -12.79
N ARG A 6 -21.19 -3.86 -11.52
CA ARG A 6 -21.07 -2.76 -10.54
C ARG A 6 -19.83 -1.96 -10.94
N ARG A 7 -19.98 -0.65 -11.17
CA ARG A 7 -18.87 0.27 -11.44
C ARG A 7 -17.80 0.08 -10.35
N LYS A 8 -16.66 -0.53 -10.70
CA LYS A 8 -15.49 -0.64 -9.82
C LYS A 8 -14.65 0.61 -10.06
N GLY A 9 -14.66 1.51 -9.08
CA GLY A 9 -13.80 2.69 -9.12
C GLY A 9 -12.33 2.26 -9.04
N GLY A 10 -11.54 2.60 -10.05
CA GLY A 10 -10.08 2.58 -9.94
C GLY A 10 -9.64 3.89 -9.27
N VAL A 11 -8.83 3.79 -8.22
CA VAL A 11 -8.24 4.97 -7.57
C VAL A 11 -6.93 5.29 -8.27
N VAL A 12 -6.91 6.36 -9.05
CA VAL A 12 -5.68 7.02 -9.52
C VAL A 12 -5.34 8.09 -8.50
N ILE A 13 -4.23 7.93 -7.77
CA ILE A 13 -3.81 8.90 -6.76
C ILE A 13 -2.91 9.95 -7.44
N SER A 14 -3.45 11.15 -7.68
CA SER A 14 -2.66 12.35 -7.92
C SER A 14 -2.40 13.01 -6.55
N LEU A 15 -1.15 13.00 -6.08
CA LEU A 15 -0.80 13.45 -4.73
C LEU A 15 -0.70 14.99 -4.68
N GLY A 16 -1.80 15.65 -4.32
CA GLY A 16 -1.73 16.94 -3.63
C GLY A 16 -1.47 16.69 -2.14
N GLY A 17 -0.23 16.37 -1.78
CA GLY A 17 0.13 15.97 -0.41
C GLY A 17 0.84 17.08 0.37
N HIS A 18 0.28 17.44 1.52
CA HIS A 18 0.94 18.26 2.55
C HIS A 18 2.11 17.47 3.17
N PRO A 19 3.37 17.92 3.03
CA PRO A 19 4.58 17.14 3.37
C PRO A 19 4.73 16.81 4.86
N GLU A 20 4.11 17.59 5.74
CA GLU A 20 4.21 17.43 7.20
C GLU A 20 3.62 16.11 7.72
N HIS A 21 2.60 15.55 7.06
CA HIS A 21 1.95 14.31 7.51
C HIS A 21 2.66 13.04 7.00
N VAL A 22 3.43 13.17 5.92
CA VAL A 22 4.21 12.06 5.35
C VAL A 22 5.40 11.72 6.26
N ALA A 23 5.98 12.72 6.91
CA ALA A 23 7.13 12.54 7.80
C ALA A 23 6.84 11.60 8.99
N GLY A 24 5.63 11.65 9.56
CA GLY A 24 5.24 10.77 10.68
C GLY A 24 5.19 9.30 10.28
N VAL A 25 4.58 9.00 9.13
CA VAL A 25 4.48 7.64 8.59
C VAL A 25 5.84 7.09 8.18
N THR A 26 6.72 7.94 7.65
CA THR A 26 8.10 7.53 7.36
C THR A 26 8.83 7.10 8.63
N ILE A 27 8.69 7.85 9.74
CA ILE A 27 9.34 7.51 11.01
C ILE A 27 8.77 6.21 11.59
N GLU A 28 7.45 6.08 11.68
CA GLU A 28 6.80 4.89 12.24
C GLU A 28 7.01 3.64 11.36
N GLY A 29 7.00 3.79 10.04
CA GLY A 29 7.10 2.69 9.09
C GLY A 29 8.54 2.29 8.74
N TYR A 30 9.42 3.27 8.52
CA TYR A 30 10.76 3.07 7.95
C TYR A 30 11.90 3.54 8.88
N GLY A 31 11.56 4.13 10.03
CA GLY A 31 12.53 4.62 11.02
C GLY A 31 13.07 6.02 10.73
N GLU A 32 13.88 6.54 11.64
CA GLU A 32 14.42 7.91 11.60
C GLU A 32 15.56 8.13 10.59
N ASP A 33 15.92 7.12 9.80
CA ASP A 33 17.05 7.20 8.87
C ASP A 33 16.69 8.05 7.65
N ARG A 34 17.04 9.35 7.73
CA ARG A 34 16.80 10.37 6.69
C ARG A 34 18.00 10.56 5.75
N SER A 35 18.91 9.60 5.66
CA SER A 35 19.98 9.66 4.66
C SER A 35 19.40 9.73 3.24
N ASP A 36 20.04 10.47 2.32
CA ASP A 36 19.57 10.58 0.93
C ASP A 36 19.38 9.20 0.27
N THR A 37 20.28 8.25 0.58
CA THR A 37 20.17 6.84 0.14
C THR A 37 18.94 6.13 0.74
N GLY A 38 18.60 6.42 2.00
CA GLY A 38 17.40 5.91 2.65
C GLY A 38 16.13 6.45 2.00
N ILE A 39 16.09 7.75 1.69
CA ILE A 39 14.95 8.40 1.02
C ILE A 39 14.77 7.86 -0.40
N GLU A 40 15.85 7.70 -1.17
CA GLU A 40 15.81 7.08 -2.50
C GLU A 40 15.29 5.64 -2.45
N THR A 41 15.75 4.85 -1.46
CA THR A 41 15.35 3.44 -1.30
C THR A 41 13.88 3.31 -0.90
N ILE A 42 13.40 4.19 -0.03
CA ILE A 42 12.00 4.24 0.44
C ILE A 42 11.06 4.73 -0.68
N GLY A 43 11.54 5.63 -1.54
CA GLY A 43 10.82 6.10 -2.71
C GLY A 43 9.44 6.70 -2.40
N ARG A 44 8.38 6.15 -3.02
CA ARG A 44 7.00 6.64 -2.90
C ARG A 44 6.18 5.91 -1.84
N ASP A 45 6.74 4.89 -1.21
CA ASP A 45 5.99 4.05 -0.29
C ASP A 45 5.39 4.82 0.89
N PRO A 46 6.08 5.79 1.54
CA PRO A 46 5.50 6.52 2.66
C PRO A 46 4.25 7.29 2.28
N PHE A 47 4.16 7.78 1.05
CA PHE A 47 2.96 8.44 0.54
C PHE A 47 1.80 7.44 0.38
N LEU A 48 2.10 6.25 -0.15
CA LEU A 48 1.11 5.17 -0.28
C LEU A 48 0.61 4.71 1.10
N ILE A 49 1.52 4.44 2.03
CA ILE A 49 1.22 4.06 3.41
C ILE A 49 0.42 5.15 4.10
N PHE A 50 0.83 6.42 3.98
CA PHE A 50 0.11 7.55 4.55
C PHE A 50 -1.32 7.63 4.01
N TYR A 51 -1.47 7.56 2.69
CA TYR A 51 -2.78 7.59 2.07
C TYR A 51 -3.68 6.47 2.61
N ALA A 52 -3.20 5.24 2.72
CA ALA A 52 -3.98 4.15 3.30
C ALA A 52 -4.28 4.37 4.80
N SER A 53 -3.33 4.95 5.55
CA SER A 53 -3.48 5.20 6.98
C SER A 53 -4.58 6.22 7.32
N THR A 54 -4.86 7.18 6.44
CA THR A 54 -5.92 8.19 6.66
C THR A 54 -7.33 7.63 6.61
N ASP A 55 -7.55 6.45 6.02
CA ASP A 55 -8.85 5.76 6.03
C ASP A 55 -8.65 4.24 5.98
N LYS A 56 -8.16 3.67 7.09
CA LYS A 56 -7.85 2.23 7.22
C LYS A 56 -9.06 1.31 7.02
N LYS A 57 -10.28 1.84 7.15
CA LYS A 57 -11.51 1.05 7.02
C LYS A 57 -11.91 0.87 5.55
N ASN A 58 -11.72 1.89 4.72
CA ASN A 58 -12.12 1.86 3.32
C ASN A 58 -10.96 1.69 2.34
N ARG A 59 -9.71 1.75 2.82
CA ARG A 59 -8.51 1.63 1.97
C ARG A 59 -7.77 0.33 2.24
N THR A 60 -7.36 -0.31 1.17
CA THR A 60 -6.53 -1.52 1.18
C THR A 60 -5.37 -1.30 0.22
N ILE A 61 -4.15 -1.60 0.68
CA ILE A 61 -2.97 -1.62 -0.18
C ILE A 61 -2.89 -2.99 -0.85
N VAL A 62 -2.74 -2.99 -2.17
CA VAL A 62 -2.43 -4.21 -2.93
C VAL A 62 -0.97 -4.12 -3.36
N THR A 63 -0.17 -5.13 -3.02
CA THR A 63 1.24 -5.20 -3.40
C THR A 63 1.63 -6.60 -3.87
N THR A 64 2.61 -6.67 -4.75
CA THR A 64 3.26 -7.92 -5.20
C THR A 64 4.47 -8.27 -4.35
N GLU A 65 4.87 -7.41 -3.42
CA GLU A 65 5.95 -7.68 -2.50
C GLU A 65 5.64 -8.85 -1.56
N VAL A 66 6.69 -9.60 -1.24
CA VAL A 66 6.62 -10.67 -0.25
C VAL A 66 7.21 -10.14 1.05
N SER A 67 6.49 -10.35 2.15
CA SER A 67 6.96 -10.04 3.51
C SER A 67 8.36 -10.59 3.75
N LYS A 68 9.25 -9.73 4.26
CA LYS A 68 10.61 -10.06 4.68
C LYS A 68 10.88 -9.40 6.03
N PRO A 69 10.38 -9.98 7.14
CA PRO A 69 10.50 -9.38 8.48
C PRO A 69 11.93 -9.14 8.95
N SER A 70 12.90 -9.85 8.36
CA SER A 70 14.33 -9.65 8.62
C SER A 70 14.89 -8.34 8.07
N LYS A 71 14.22 -7.73 7.08
CA LYS A 71 14.62 -6.43 6.52
C LYS A 71 14.17 -5.30 7.46
N LYS A 72 15.07 -4.36 7.70
CA LYS A 72 14.87 -3.23 8.61
C LYS A 72 15.02 -1.89 7.88
N ARG A 73 14.44 -0.85 8.48
CA ARG A 73 14.48 0.54 8.01
C ARG A 73 14.01 0.71 6.56
N ALA A 74 14.78 1.44 5.74
CA ALA A 74 14.51 1.69 4.33
C ALA A 74 14.32 0.41 3.49
N ASN A 75 14.83 -0.75 3.93
CA ASN A 75 14.69 -2.00 3.20
C ASN A 75 13.42 -2.80 3.55
N ARG A 76 12.59 -2.29 4.47
CA ARG A 76 11.35 -2.95 4.87
C ARG A 76 10.41 -3.08 3.67
N GLN A 77 9.69 -4.20 3.62
CA GLN A 77 8.69 -4.44 2.58
C GLN A 77 7.34 -3.86 3.02
N ILE A 78 6.56 -3.40 2.06
CA ILE A 78 5.22 -2.82 2.27
C ILE A 78 4.33 -3.71 3.13
N PRO A 79 4.25 -5.06 2.94
CA PRO A 79 3.41 -5.91 3.78
C PRO A 79 3.79 -5.87 5.26
N ASP A 80 5.09 -5.74 5.57
CA ASP A 80 5.57 -5.69 6.95
C ASP A 80 5.26 -4.33 7.59
N VAL A 81 5.41 -3.24 6.83
CA VAL A 81 5.05 -1.89 7.28
C VAL A 81 3.54 -1.78 7.51
N CYS A 82 2.74 -2.29 6.58
CA CYS A 82 1.28 -2.30 6.71
C CYS A 82 0.83 -3.09 7.94
N ARG A 83 1.44 -4.25 8.20
CA ARG A 83 1.13 -5.09 9.37
C ARG A 83 1.37 -4.34 10.67
N ASP A 84 2.52 -3.68 10.80
CA ASP A 84 2.89 -2.95 12.02
C ASP A 84 1.99 -1.73 12.24
N LEU A 85 1.56 -1.06 11.16
CA LEU A 85 0.69 0.12 11.22
C LEU A 85 -0.82 -0.24 11.25
N GLY A 86 -1.17 -1.52 11.23
CA GLY A 86 -2.55 -1.99 11.20
C GLY A 86 -3.32 -1.57 9.93
N ILE A 87 -2.62 -1.43 8.81
CA ILE A 87 -3.20 -1.12 7.50
C ILE A 87 -3.50 -2.42 6.78
N ARG A 88 -4.70 -2.54 6.20
CA ARG A 88 -5.07 -3.70 5.41
C ARG A 88 -4.21 -3.76 4.15
N CYS A 89 -3.48 -4.85 3.99
CA CYS A 89 -2.62 -5.11 2.85
C CYS A 89 -2.87 -6.53 2.33
N ILE A 90 -3.05 -6.67 1.02
CA ILE A 90 -3.34 -7.94 0.35
C ILE A 90 -2.48 -8.11 -0.90
N ASN A 91 -2.36 -9.35 -1.37
CA ASN A 91 -1.69 -9.65 -2.64
C ASN A 91 -2.68 -9.69 -3.83
N ASN A 92 -2.15 -9.84 -5.05
CA ASN A 92 -2.98 -9.91 -6.25
C ASN A 92 -3.98 -11.08 -6.24
N PHE A 93 -3.63 -12.25 -5.72
CA PHE A 93 -4.56 -13.38 -5.65
C PHE A 93 -5.74 -13.09 -4.72
N GLN A 94 -5.47 -12.48 -3.56
CA GLN A 94 -6.51 -12.04 -2.63
C GLN A 94 -7.38 -10.94 -3.26
N LEU A 95 -6.80 -10.00 -4.01
CA LEU A 95 -7.56 -9.01 -4.75
C LEU A 95 -8.50 -9.67 -5.77
N LEU A 96 -8.00 -10.62 -6.57
CA LEU A 96 -8.82 -11.33 -7.56
C LEU A 96 -9.98 -12.08 -6.90
N ASN A 97 -9.72 -12.73 -5.75
CA ASN A 97 -10.75 -13.40 -4.97
C ASN A 97 -11.79 -12.42 -4.39
N GLU A 98 -11.36 -11.30 -3.82
CA GLU A 98 -12.27 -10.28 -3.25
C GLU A 98 -13.10 -9.56 -4.32
N LEU A 99 -12.54 -9.42 -5.52
CA LEU A 99 -13.24 -8.86 -6.67
C LEU A 99 -14.19 -9.86 -7.33
N ASP A 100 -14.20 -11.12 -6.90
CA ASP A 100 -14.93 -12.23 -7.53
C ASP A 100 -14.65 -12.27 -9.04
N PHE A 101 -13.36 -12.15 -9.39
CA PHE A 101 -12.94 -11.98 -10.77
C PHE A 101 -12.80 -13.33 -11.46
N TRP A 102 -13.75 -13.65 -12.34
CA TRP A 102 -13.62 -14.75 -13.30
C TRP A 102 -13.41 -14.19 -14.71
N THR A 103 -12.65 -14.94 -15.52
CA THR A 103 -12.51 -14.68 -16.95
C THR A 103 -13.07 -15.87 -17.72
N SER A 104 -14.09 -15.64 -18.57
CA SER A 104 -14.68 -16.68 -19.41
C SER A 104 -13.88 -16.84 -20.70
N TRP A 105 -12.61 -17.24 -20.60
CA TRP A 105 -11.81 -17.54 -21.78
C TRP A 105 -12.45 -18.71 -22.54
N LYS A 106 -12.76 -18.48 -23.82
CA LYS A 106 -13.20 -19.46 -24.81
C LYS A 106 -12.12 -19.61 -25.86
#